data_AF-A0A1Z1SWI7-F1
#
_entry.id   AF-A0A1Z1SWI7-F1
#
_cell.length_a   1.000
_cell.length_b   1.000
_cell.length_c   1.000
_cell.angle_alpha   90.00
_cell.angle_beta   90.00
_cell.angle_gamma   90.00
#
_symmetry.space_group_name_H-M   'P 1'
#
loop_
_entity.id
_entity.type
_entity.pdbx_description
1 polymer ?
#
loop_
_entity_poly.entity_id
_entity_poly.type
_entity_poly.pdbx_seq_one_letter_code
_entity_poly.pdbx_strand_id
1 'polypeptide(L)' 'MKKYLFAVLATLFAFAPLAANAGCDEVVQDIQQKIENNGVPAANFTLTVVENDQVAQTEGKVVGTCENDSKKIIYTRH' A
#
# COMPACT_ATOMS: atom_id res chain seq x y z
N MET A 1 -16.97 -20.33 -44.08
CA MET A 1 -18.03 -20.20 -43.03
C MET A 1 -17.75 -21.22 -41.92
N LYS A 2 -18.14 -20.90 -40.66
CA LYS A 2 -17.68 -21.42 -39.33
C LYS A 2 -16.44 -20.64 -38.83
N LYS A 3 -16.52 -19.43 -38.24
CA LYS A 3 -17.31 -18.92 -37.10
C LYS A 3 -17.30 -19.85 -35.88
N TYR A 4 -16.79 -19.29 -34.78
CA TYR A 4 -16.87 -19.76 -33.39
C TYR A 4 -15.87 -20.84 -32.97
N LEU A 5 -14.74 -20.40 -32.43
CA LEU A 5 -14.16 -21.01 -31.23
C LEU A 5 -13.73 -19.86 -30.32
N PHE A 6 -14.70 -19.46 -29.49
CA PHE A 6 -14.50 -18.64 -28.29
C PHE A 6 -13.46 -19.33 -27.40
N ALA A 7 -12.27 -18.73 -27.27
CA ALA A 7 -11.36 -19.04 -26.17
C ALA A 7 -11.47 -17.90 -25.16
N VAL A 8 -12.47 -18.01 -24.27
CA VAL A 8 -12.60 -17.17 -23.09
C VAL A 8 -11.47 -17.56 -22.15
N LEU A 9 -10.37 -16.84 -22.20
CA LEU A 9 -9.29 -16.95 -21.23
C LEU A 9 -9.73 -16.19 -19.98
N ALA A 10 -10.49 -16.87 -19.12
CA ALA A 10 -10.85 -16.36 -17.79
C ALA A 10 -9.57 -16.32 -16.93
N THR A 11 -8.90 -15.17 -16.93
CA THR A 11 -7.82 -14.89 -15.97
C THR A 11 -8.44 -14.88 -14.57
N LEU A 12 -8.09 -15.91 -13.79
CA LEU A 12 -8.35 -16.00 -12.36
C LEU A 12 -7.81 -14.74 -11.68
N PHE A 13 -8.70 -13.82 -11.30
CA PHE A 13 -8.39 -12.82 -10.30
C PHE A 13 -8.23 -13.56 -8.98
N ALA A 14 -6.98 -13.82 -8.58
CA ALA A 14 -6.67 -14.27 -7.24
C ALA A 14 -7.04 -13.12 -6.27
N PHE A 15 -8.22 -13.21 -5.67
CA PHE A 15 -8.52 -12.41 -4.48
C PHE A 15 -7.65 -12.93 -3.34
N ALA A 16 -6.53 -12.26 -3.12
CA ALA A 16 -5.76 -12.43 -1.91
C ALA A 16 -6.60 -11.97 -0.71
N PRO A 17 -6.63 -12.71 0.41
CA PRO A 17 -7.29 -12.24 1.61
C PRO A 17 -6.51 -11.03 2.14
N LEU A 18 -7.09 -9.83 2.01
CA LEU A 18 -6.62 -8.64 2.73
C LEU A 18 -6.95 -8.86 4.21
N ALA A 19 -5.99 -9.43 4.93
CA ALA A 19 -6.04 -9.56 6.36
C ALA A 19 -6.21 -8.17 6.99
N ALA A 20 -7.37 -7.94 7.61
CA ALA A 20 -7.69 -7.09 8.77
C ALA A 20 -6.88 -5.82 9.10
N ASN A 21 -6.21 -5.18 8.14
CA ASN A 21 -5.49 -3.92 8.33
C ASN A 21 -6.33 -2.70 7.92
N ALA A 22 -7.66 -2.82 7.86
CA ALA A 22 -8.55 -1.81 7.28
C ALA A 22 -8.29 -0.39 7.80
N GLY A 23 -7.87 -0.23 9.06
CA GLY A 23 -7.52 1.06 9.64
C GLY A 23 -6.16 1.63 9.20
N CYS A 24 -5.17 0.79 8.88
CA CYS A 24 -3.88 1.27 8.36
C CYS A 24 -3.93 1.51 6.86
N ASP A 25 -4.64 0.66 6.11
CA ASP A 25 -4.68 0.75 4.64
C ASP A 25 -5.29 2.09 4.18
N GLU A 26 -6.38 2.53 4.80
CA GLU A 26 -7.01 3.83 4.49
C GLU A 26 -6.08 5.01 4.82
N VAL A 27 -5.40 4.96 5.96
CA VAL A 27 -4.44 6.00 6.37
C VAL A 27 -3.22 6.02 5.43
N VAL A 28 -2.72 4.85 5.03
CA VAL A 28 -1.62 4.73 4.07
C VAL A 28 -2.03 5.32 2.72
N GLN A 29 -3.24 5.03 2.24
CA GLN A 29 -3.77 5.58 0.99
C GLN A 29 -3.93 7.11 1.05
N ASP A 30 -4.46 7.66 2.13
CA ASP A 30 -4.57 9.12 2.32
C ASP A 30 -3.18 9.79 2.35
N ILE A 31 -2.22 9.22 3.06
CA ILE A 31 -0.83 9.71 3.09
C ILE A 31 -0.19 9.63 1.71
N GLN A 32 -0.38 8.51 0.99
CA GLN A 32 0.13 8.32 -0.36
C GLN A 32 -0.42 9.40 -1.30
N GLN A 33 -1.75 9.60 -1.32
CA GLN A 33 -2.38 10.63 -2.13
C GLN A 33 -1.88 12.04 -1.79
N LYS A 34 -1.70 12.34 -0.50
CA LYS A 34 -1.11 13.62 -0.07
C LYS A 34 0.31 13.80 -0.61
N ILE A 35 1.14 12.77 -0.58
CA ILE A 35 2.51 12.83 -1.11
C ILE A 35 2.49 13.03 -2.64
N GLU A 36 1.64 12.29 -3.35
CA GLU A 36 1.47 12.42 -4.81
C GLU A 36 0.95 13.80 -5.23
N ASN A 37 -0.03 14.33 -4.49
CA ASN A 37 -0.57 15.68 -4.72
C ASN A 37 0.45 16.79 -4.44
N ASN A 38 1.48 16.53 -3.62
CA ASN A 38 2.62 17.41 -3.42
C ASN A 38 3.71 17.25 -4.50
N GLY A 39 3.43 16.47 -5.55
CA GLY A 39 4.28 16.35 -6.73
C GLY A 39 5.36 15.26 -6.63
N VAL A 40 5.28 14.35 -5.65
CA VAL A 40 6.19 13.20 -5.57
C VAL A 40 5.51 11.98 -6.22
N PRO A 41 5.97 11.49 -7.38
CA PRO A 41 5.33 10.36 -8.03
C PRO A 41 5.42 9.08 -7.18
N ALA A 42 4.36 8.25 -7.22
CA ALA A 42 4.26 6.99 -6.49
C ALA A 42 5.47 6.05 -6.65
N ALA A 43 6.12 6.10 -7.82
CA ALA A 43 7.29 5.27 -8.11
C ALA A 43 8.58 5.71 -7.37
N ASN A 44 8.62 6.92 -6.82
CA ASN A 44 9.82 7.47 -6.16
C ASN A 44 9.79 7.32 -4.64
N PHE A 45 8.78 6.66 -4.07
CA PHE A 45 8.72 6.43 -2.64
C PHE A 45 7.94 5.18 -2.27
N THR A 46 8.10 4.77 -1.03
CA THR A 46 7.35 3.67 -0.41
C THR A 46 6.85 4.09 0.97
N LEU A 47 5.71 3.51 1.36
CA LEU A 47 5.14 3.64 2.70
C LEU A 47 5.13 2.26 3.34
N THR A 48 5.86 2.09 4.44
CA THR A 48 5.95 0.82 5.17
C THR A 48 5.29 0.97 6.53
N VAL A 49 4.36 0.07 6.85
CA VAL A 49 3.75 0.00 8.18
C VAL A 49 4.59 -0.91 9.06
N VAL A 50 5.04 -0.40 10.20
CA VAL A 50 5.85 -1.15 11.18
C VAL A 50 5.25 -1.02 12.58
N GLU A 51 5.54 -1.98 13.45
CA GLU A 51 5.23 -1.85 14.88
C GLU A 51 6.06 -0.74 15.51
N ASN A 52 5.55 -0.13 16.59
CA ASN A 52 6.20 1.02 17.22
C ASN A 52 7.62 0.72 17.75
N ASP A 53 7.88 -0.51 18.19
CA ASP A 53 9.20 -0.96 18.65
C ASP A 53 10.21 -1.19 17.50
N GLN A 54 9.73 -1.44 16.28
CA GLN A 54 10.55 -1.71 15.09
C GLN A 54 10.97 -0.44 14.33
N VAL A 55 10.44 0.73 14.72
CA VAL A 55 10.74 2.01 14.07
C VAL A 55 12.24 2.30 14.05
N ALA A 56 12.94 2.03 15.16
CA ALA A 56 14.38 2.29 15.28
C ALA A 56 15.26 1.43 14.37
N GLN A 57 14.70 0.33 13.86
CA GLN A 57 15.38 -0.62 12.97
C GLN A 57 15.04 -0.38 11.49
N THR A 58 14.09 0.51 11.22
CA THR A 58 13.57 0.78 9.89
C THR A 58 14.09 2.13 9.41
N GLU A 59 14.76 2.15 8.26
CA GLU A 59 15.22 3.39 7.65
C GLU A 59 14.06 4.19 7.06
N GLY A 60 14.13 5.52 7.16
CA GLY A 60 13.15 6.43 6.59
C GLY A 60 12.58 7.41 7.62
N LYS A 61 11.50 8.09 7.23
CA LYS A 61 10.84 9.12 8.05
C LYS A 61 9.46 8.67 8.47
N VAL A 62 9.15 8.74 9.76
CA VAL A 62 7.78 8.55 10.26
C VAL A 62 6.89 9.68 9.70
N VAL A 63 5.84 9.31 8.97
CA VAL A 63 4.88 10.25 8.36
C VAL A 63 3.45 10.07 8.86
N GLY A 64 3.16 8.99 9.58
CA GLY A 64 1.85 8.75 10.15
C GLY A 64 1.84 7.61 11.17
N THR A 65 0.67 7.41 11.76
CA THR A 65 0.37 6.34 12.71
C THR A 65 -0.98 5.72 12.36
N CYS A 66 -1.18 4.45 12.72
CA CYS A 66 -2.46 3.77 12.60
C CYS A 66 -2.65 2.78 13.75
N GLU A 67 -3.85 2.21 13.88
CA GLU A 67 -4.23 1.29 14.98
C GLU A 67 -4.00 1.88 16.39
N ASN A 68 -4.53 3.08 16.64
CA ASN A 68 -4.37 3.79 17.91
C ASN A 68 -2.90 3.97 18.33
N ASP A 69 -2.06 4.43 17.39
CA ASP A 69 -0.62 4.68 17.56
C ASP A 69 0.27 3.45 17.79
N SER A 70 -0.31 2.25 17.75
CA SER A 70 0.42 0.97 17.88
C SER A 70 1.37 0.72 16.72
N LYS A 71 1.01 1.19 15.51
CA LYS A 71 1.83 1.08 14.30
C LYS A 71 2.24 2.44 13.77
N LYS A 72 3.43 2.52 13.18
CA LYS A 72 3.97 3.70 12.49
C LYS A 72 4.02 3.47 10.99
N ILE A 73 3.86 4.55 10.22
CA ILE A 73 3.96 4.55 8.76
C ILE A 73 5.26 5.28 8.39
N ILE A 74 6.20 4.55 7.80
CA ILE A 74 7.53 5.02 7.44
C ILE A 74 7.57 5.34 5.94
N TYR A 75 7.97 6.56 5.62
CA TYR A 75 8.24 7.02 4.27
C TYR A 75 9.71 6.82 3.93
N THR A 76 9.96 6.16 2.81
CA THR A 76 11.30 5.98 2.24
C THR A 76 11.28 6.45 0.79
N ARG A 77 12.27 7.25 0.40
CA ARG A 77 12.40 7.77 -0.96
C ARG A 77 13.48 6.98 -1.70
N HIS A 78 13.27 6.73 -2.99
CA HIS A 78 14.24 6.12 -3.89
C HIS A 78 14.73 7.12 -4.93
#